data_AF-A0A5C5YJX6-F1
#
_entry.id   AF-A0A5C5YJX6-F1
#
_cell.length_a   1.000
_cell.length_b   1.000
_cell.length_c   1.000
_cell.angle_alpha   90.00
_cell.angle_beta   90.00
_cell.angle_gamma   90.00
#
_symmetry.space_group_name_H-M   'P 1'
#
loop_
_entity.id
_entity.type
_entity.pdbx_description
1 polymer ?
#
loop_
_entity_poly.entity_id
_entity_poly.type
_entity_poly.pdbx_seq_one_letter_code
_entity_poly.pdbx_strand_id
1 'polypeptide(L)' 'MLKQAYVRGALAVTASVMIAVVSTGCDRKETVLDVDTPGGGGVEVERNKETGAVTVDVDESNP' A
#
# COMPACT_ATOMS: atom_id res chain seq x y z
N MET A 1 -19.35 37.10 -12.29
CA MET A 1 -18.09 36.95 -11.54
C MET A 1 -18.11 35.77 -10.56
N LEU A 2 -19.16 35.61 -9.74
CA LEU A 2 -19.29 34.50 -8.77
C LEU A 2 -19.20 33.08 -9.38
N LYS A 3 -19.78 32.88 -10.58
CA LYS A 3 -19.74 31.59 -11.30
C LYS A 3 -18.32 31.18 -11.74
N GLN A 4 -17.48 32.14 -12.12
CA GLN A 4 -16.08 31.87 -12.53
C GLN A 4 -15.19 31.55 -11.33
N ALA A 5 -15.44 32.16 -10.18
CA ALA A 5 -14.75 31.85 -8.94
C ALA A 5 -15.11 30.43 -8.45
N TYR A 6 -16.39 30.05 -8.57
CA TYR A 6 -16.85 28.71 -8.20
C TYR A 6 -16.25 27.62 -9.09
N VAL A 7 -16.20 27.81 -10.41
CA VAL A 7 -15.61 26.84 -11.35
C VAL A 7 -14.10 26.68 -11.12
N ARG A 8 -13.39 27.78 -10.84
CA ARG A 8 -11.95 27.73 -10.53
C ARG A 8 -11.65 27.04 -9.20
N GLY A 9 -12.47 27.31 -8.17
CA GLY A 9 -12.37 26.63 -6.87
C GLY A 9 -12.68 25.14 -6.97
N ALA A 10 -13.76 24.77 -7.67
CA ALA A 10 -14.14 23.38 -7.87
C ALA A 10 -13.08 22.58 -8.66
N LEU A 11 -12.47 23.19 -9.68
CA LEU A 11 -11.38 22.59 -10.46
C LEU A 11 -10.12 22.33 -9.61
N ALA A 12 -9.76 23.28 -8.73
CA ALA A 12 -8.59 23.13 -7.86
C ALA A 12 -8.79 22.00 -6.82
N VAL A 13 -10.01 21.85 -6.29
CA VAL A 13 -10.34 20.80 -5.31
C VAL A 13 -10.40 19.41 -5.96
N THR A 14 -10.92 19.30 -7.19
CA THR A 14 -10.96 18.00 -7.88
C THR A 14 -9.58 17.52 -8.30
N ALA A 15 -8.68 18.43 -8.68
CA ALA A 15 -7.30 18.08 -9.03
C ALA A 15 -6.49 17.57 -7.83
N SER A 16 -6.67 18.16 -6.62
CA SER A 16 -5.93 17.72 -5.42
C SER A 16 -6.38 16.35 -4.90
N VAL A 17 -7.67 16.01 -5.04
CA VAL A 17 -8.20 14.69 -4.64
C VAL A 17 -7.64 13.56 -5.52
N MET A 18 -7.51 13.79 -6.83
CA MET A 18 -6.96 12.77 -7.75
C MET A 18 -5.50 12.45 -7.44
N ILE A 19 -4.69 13.45 -7.07
CA ILE A 19 -3.29 13.25 -6.71
C ILE A 19 -3.17 12.44 -5.41
N ALA A 20 -4.03 12.70 -4.43
CA ALA A 20 -4.04 11.95 -3.17
C ALA A 20 -4.36 10.46 -3.39
N VAL A 21 -5.36 10.15 -4.22
CA VAL A 21 -5.77 8.76 -4.52
C VAL A 21 -4.68 7.97 -5.27
N VAL A 22 -3.92 8.63 -6.15
CA VAL A 22 -2.81 7.99 -6.88
C VAL A 22 -1.57 7.82 -5.99
N SER A 23 -1.36 8.71 -5.03
CA SER A 23 -0.22 8.62 -4.08
C SER A 23 -0.40 7.53 -3.03
N THR A 24 -1.64 7.20 -2.66
CA THR A 24 -1.96 5.97 -1.94
C THR A 24 -2.07 4.84 -2.96
N GLY A 25 -0.98 4.59 -3.67
CA GLY A 25 -0.80 3.40 -4.49
C GLY A 25 -1.20 2.19 -3.64
N CYS A 26 -2.30 1.57 -4.05
CA CYS A 26 -2.95 0.45 -3.40
C CYS A 26 -2.10 -0.81 -3.59
N ASP A 27 -0.92 -0.89 -2.96
CA ASP A 27 -0.18 -2.15 -2.90
C ASP A 27 -1.06 -3.21 -2.22
N ARG A 28 -1.80 -3.97 -3.02
CA ARG A 28 -2.69 -5.04 -2.54
C ARG A 28 -1.84 -6.25 -2.22
N LYS A 29 -1.12 -6.18 -1.11
CA LYS A 29 -0.40 -7.31 -0.55
C LYS A 29 -1.35 -8.25 0.19
N GLU A 30 -1.06 -9.55 0.13
CA GLU A 30 -1.63 -10.57 1.00
C GLU A 30 -0.51 -11.36 1.66
N THR A 31 -0.64 -11.58 2.96
CA THR A 31 0.13 -12.59 3.68
C THR A 31 -0.37 -13.97 3.27
N VAL A 32 0.52 -14.78 2.67
CA VAL A 32 0.23 -16.12 2.16
C VAL A 32 0.62 -17.18 3.19
N LEU A 33 1.70 -16.95 3.92
CA LEU A 33 2.20 -17.83 4.96
C LEU A 33 2.83 -16.96 6.04
N ASP A 34 2.47 -17.22 7.28
CA ASP A 34 3.09 -16.63 8.46
C ASP A 34 3.22 -17.76 9.48
N VAL A 35 4.46 -18.16 9.77
CA VAL A 35 4.77 -19.26 10.67
C VAL A 35 5.88 -18.89 11.63
N ASP A 36 5.57 -19.04 12.92
CA ASP A 36 6.57 -18.99 13.97
C ASP A 36 7.29 -20.33 14.07
N THR A 37 8.61 -20.28 14.19
CA THR A 37 9.43 -21.44 14.50
C THR A 37 9.62 -21.57 16.01
N PRO A 38 9.68 -22.79 16.58
CA PRO A 38 9.94 -22.98 18.00
C PRO A 38 11.25 -22.37 18.51
N GLY A 39 12.19 -22.06 17.62
CA GLY A 39 13.46 -21.39 17.94
C GLY A 39 13.35 -19.88 18.15
N GLY A 40 12.15 -19.30 18.04
CA GLY A 40 11.91 -17.86 18.23
C GLY A 40 12.14 -17.00 17.00
N GLY A 41 12.38 -17.61 15.84
CA GLY A 41 12.38 -16.94 14.52
C GLY A 41 11.10 -17.27 13.75
N GLY A 42 10.98 -16.81 12.51
CA GLY A 42 9.77 -16.99 11.72
C GLY A 42 10.00 -16.87 10.21
N VAL A 43 8.98 -17.25 9.44
CA VAL A 43 8.94 -17.04 7.99
C VAL A 43 7.62 -16.39 7.63
N GLU A 44 7.69 -15.20 7.04
CA GLU A 44 6.56 -14.49 6.46
C GLU A 44 6.70 -14.45 4.94
N VAL A 45 5.61 -14.76 4.24
CA VAL A 45 5.53 -14.70 2.77
C VAL A 45 4.40 -13.78 2.38
N GLU A 46 4.73 -12.65 1.77
CA GLU A 46 3.76 -11.73 1.19
C GLU A 46 3.72 -11.87 -0.34
N ARG A 47 2.52 -11.79 -0.91
CA ARG A 47 2.33 -11.68 -2.37
C ARG A 47 1.58 -10.40 -2.71
N ASN A 48 2.10 -9.65 -3.66
CA ASN A 48 1.37 -8.56 -4.29
C ASN A 48 0.33 -9.14 -5.27
N LYS A 49 -0.96 -8.92 -5.01
CA LYS A 49 -2.07 -9.44 -5.83
C LYS A 49 -2.12 -8.82 -7.23
N GLU A 50 -1.53 -7.65 -7.42
CA GLU A 50 -1.58 -6.92 -8.68
C GLU A 50 -0.42 -7.29 -9.60
N THR A 51 0.80 -7.34 -9.06
CA THR A 51 2.01 -7.62 -9.83
C THR A 51 2.43 -9.09 -9.79
N GLY A 52 1.94 -9.85 -8.80
CA GLY A 52 2.40 -11.19 -8.51
C GLY A 52 3.78 -11.25 -7.87
N ALA A 53 4.39 -10.10 -7.52
CA ALA A 53 5.66 -10.06 -6.79
C ALA A 53 5.51 -10.78 -5.44
N VAL A 54 6.51 -11.58 -5.09
CA VAL A 54 6.55 -12.32 -3.83
C VAL A 54 7.73 -11.83 -3.01
N THR A 55 7.46 -11.49 -1.75
CA THR A 55 8.46 -11.15 -0.75
C THR A 55 8.51 -12.29 0.27
N VAL A 56 9.70 -12.70 0.66
CA VAL A 56 9.93 -13.69 1.70
C VAL A 56 10.84 -13.07 2.72
N ASP A 57 10.33 -12.92 3.93
CA ASP A 57 11.06 -12.40 5.08
C ASP A 57 11.33 -13.58 6.03
N VAL A 58 12.61 -13.75 6.38
CA VAL A 58 13.06 -14.82 7.29
C VAL A 58 13.68 -14.14 8.49
N ASP A 59 13.00 -14.25 9.62
CA ASP A 59 13.51 -13.77 10.90
C ASP A 59 14.32 -14.89 11.54
N GLU A 60 15.64 -14.72 11.51
CA GLU A 60 16.55 -15.56 12.26
C GLU A 60 16.60 -15.06 13.71
N SER A 61 16.16 -15.88 14.67
CA SER A 61 16.43 -15.63 16.07
C SER A 61 17.94 -15.75 16.32
N ASN A 62 18.61 -14.60 16.44
CA ASN A 62 20.01 -14.57 16.84
C ASN A 62 20.12 -15.05 18.31
N PRO A 63 20.78 -16.19 18.60
CA PRO A 63 20.91 -16.74 19.95
C PRO A 63 21.72 -15.85 20.89
#